data_AF-A0A2V7VHW9-F1
#
_entry.id   AF-A0A2V7VHW9-F1
#
_cell.length_a   1.000
_cell.length_b   1.000
_cell.length_c   1.000
_cell.angle_alpha   90.00
_cell.angle_beta   90.00
_cell.angle_gamma   90.00
#
_symmetry.space_group_name_H-M   'P 1'
#
loop_
_entity.id
_entity.type
_entity.pdbx_description
1 polymer ?
#
loop_
_entity_poly.entity_id
_entity_poly.type
_entity_poly.pdbx_seq_one_letter_code
_entity_poly.pdbx_strand_id
1 'polypeptide(L)'
;MVASGLLARELQASPPGPGTPRPIPLTVAPGAPFHIVLPGSGNEPSAITDFHGAVGLANVGGTGTGTDLRTGAKAPLLFDVDVRFMKGHFIGTDGRHHRGTFGFF
;
A
#
# COMPACT_ATOMS: atom_id res chain seq x y z
N MET A 1 -9.49 -39.07 -5.63
CA MET A 1 -9.53 -38.77 -7.07
C MET A 1 -9.92 -37.30 -7.24
N VAL A 2 -9.09 -36.53 -7.95
CA VAL A 2 -9.35 -35.23 -8.65
C VAL A 2 -9.66 -34.01 -7.76
N ALA A 3 -8.66 -33.15 -7.43
CA ALA A 3 -8.13 -31.94 -8.10
C ALA A 3 -8.76 -30.66 -7.48
N SER A 4 -8.06 -29.55 -7.22
CA SER A 4 -7.15 -28.85 -8.12
C SER A 4 -6.25 -27.90 -7.30
N GLY A 5 -4.94 -28.11 -7.34
CA GLY A 5 -3.97 -27.08 -6.99
C GLY A 5 -3.85 -26.15 -8.18
N LEU A 6 -4.69 -25.13 -8.25
CA LEU A 6 -4.47 -24.04 -9.19
C LEU A 6 -3.31 -23.23 -8.64
N LEU A 7 -2.14 -23.47 -9.23
CA LEU A 7 -1.01 -22.55 -9.35
C LEU A 7 -1.44 -21.13 -9.00
N ALA A 8 -0.96 -20.61 -7.86
CA ALA A 8 -0.83 -19.18 -7.72
C ALA A 8 0.15 -18.76 -8.81
N ARG A 9 -0.38 -18.40 -9.99
CA ARG A 9 0.33 -17.57 -10.94
C ARG A 9 0.83 -16.40 -10.10
N GLU A 10 2.14 -16.29 -9.93
CA GLU A 10 2.71 -15.00 -9.58
C GLU A 10 2.15 -14.03 -10.62
N LEU A 11 1.23 -13.18 -10.18
CA LEU A 11 0.82 -12.03 -10.95
C LEU A 11 2.04 -11.12 -10.97
N GLN A 12 2.95 -11.37 -11.92
CA GLN A 12 3.97 -10.39 -12.25
C GLN A 12 3.21 -9.16 -12.72
N ALA A 13 3.28 -8.10 -11.92
CA ALA A 13 2.79 -6.80 -12.31
C ALA A 13 3.39 -6.48 -13.68
N SER A 14 2.55 -6.04 -14.62
CA SER A 14 3.07 -5.56 -15.90
C SER A 14 4.12 -4.48 -15.64
N PRO A 15 5.22 -4.45 -16.40
CA PRO A 15 6.19 -3.39 -16.26
C PRO A 15 5.48 -2.04 -16.40
N PRO A 16 5.87 -1.02 -15.62
CA PRO A 16 5.25 0.30 -15.67
C PRO A 16 5.17 0.82 -17.12
N GLY A 17 3.95 1.09 -17.59
CA GLY A 17 3.74 1.75 -18.87
C GLY A 17 4.05 3.26 -18.78
N PRO A 18 4.06 3.98 -19.91
CA PRO A 18 4.15 5.44 -19.91
C PRO A 18 3.07 6.07 -19.00
N GLY A 19 3.44 7.08 -18.23
CA GLY A 19 2.53 7.77 -17.32
C GLY A 19 2.19 7.02 -16.02
N THR A 20 2.87 5.90 -15.74
CA THR A 20 2.73 5.21 -14.45
C THR A 20 3.32 6.08 -13.33
N PRO A 21 2.66 6.22 -12.16
CA PRO A 21 3.24 6.93 -11.02
C PRO A 21 4.49 6.23 -10.51
N ARG A 22 5.49 7.02 -10.14
CA ARG A 22 6.73 6.49 -9.56
C ARG A 22 6.59 6.38 -8.03
N PRO A 23 6.81 5.20 -7.44
CA PRO A 23 6.86 5.08 -5.98
C PRO A 23 7.95 5.99 -5.40
N ILE A 24 7.76 6.49 -4.17
CA ILE A 24 8.89 7.07 -3.43
C ILE A 24 9.87 5.96 -3.06
N PRO A 25 11.18 6.11 -3.33
CA PRO A 25 12.17 5.13 -2.92
C PRO A 25 12.28 5.07 -1.39
N LEU A 26 12.01 3.89 -0.81
CA LEU A 26 12.45 3.37 0.50
C LEU A 26 12.31 4.29 1.74
N THR A 27 11.53 3.86 2.75
CA THR A 27 11.44 4.57 4.05
C THR A 27 11.84 3.78 5.27
N VAL A 28 11.30 2.57 5.48
CA VAL A 28 11.39 1.90 6.79
C VAL A 28 12.61 1.00 6.92
N ALA A 29 13.08 0.42 5.81
CA ALA A 29 14.27 -0.42 5.74
C ALA A 29 14.75 -0.58 4.29
N PRO A 30 16.06 -0.76 4.04
CA PRO A 30 16.58 -1.15 2.72
C PRO A 30 15.87 -2.40 2.19
N GLY A 31 15.36 -2.34 0.96
CA GLY A 31 14.64 -3.45 0.31
C GLY A 31 13.15 -3.56 0.65
N ALA A 32 12.57 -2.67 1.47
CA ALA A 32 11.12 -2.65 1.67
C ALA A 32 10.39 -2.29 0.36
N PRO A 33 9.32 -3.02 -0.02
CA PRO A 33 8.66 -2.83 -1.31
C PRO A 33 7.78 -1.58 -1.39
N PHE A 34 7.64 -0.83 -0.29
CA PHE A 34 6.78 0.34 -0.18
C PHE A 34 7.36 1.44 0.71
N HIS A 35 6.97 2.68 0.43
CA HIS A 35 7.19 3.86 1.26
C HIS A 35 6.09 3.92 2.34
N ILE A 36 6.44 3.53 3.57
CA ILE A 36 5.60 3.73 4.76
C ILE A 36 6.27 4.73 5.70
N VAL A 37 5.56 5.81 6.02
CA VAL A 37 5.88 6.69 7.14
C VAL A 37 4.59 6.90 7.90
N LEU A 38 4.63 6.71 9.23
CA LEU A 38 3.46 6.87 10.07
C LEU A 38 2.96 8.33 10.07
N PRO A 39 1.66 8.58 10.32
CA PRO A 39 1.14 9.93 10.49
C PRO A 39 1.96 10.72 11.52
N GLY A 40 2.39 11.94 11.16
CA GLY A 40 3.16 12.78 12.07
C GLY A 40 3.54 14.11 11.41
N SER A 41 3.70 15.14 12.23
CA SER A 41 4.19 16.43 11.74
C SER A 41 5.61 16.27 11.19
N GLY A 42 5.85 16.78 9.98
CA GLY A 42 7.15 16.70 9.30
C GLY A 42 7.39 15.39 8.54
N ASN A 43 6.47 14.43 8.60
CA ASN A 43 6.54 13.22 7.80
C ASN A 43 6.00 13.47 6.39
N GLU A 44 6.57 12.84 5.37
CA GLU A 44 6.07 12.86 3.99
C GLU A 44 5.06 11.72 3.80
N PRO A 45 3.75 12.00 3.76
CA PRO A 45 2.74 10.97 3.72
C PRO A 45 2.46 10.44 2.31
N SER A 46 2.96 11.06 1.24
CA SER A 46 2.70 10.58 -0.11
C SER A 46 3.43 9.25 -0.40
N ALA A 47 2.91 8.50 -1.37
CA ALA A 47 3.54 7.28 -1.88
C ALA A 47 4.09 7.45 -3.32
N ILE A 48 3.91 8.63 -3.92
CA ILE A 48 4.24 8.94 -5.31
C ILE A 48 5.28 10.07 -5.32
N THR A 49 6.40 9.85 -5.99
CA THR A 49 7.46 10.84 -6.18
C THR A 49 6.98 11.99 -7.08
N ASP A 50 7.47 13.21 -6.82
CA ASP A 50 7.11 14.43 -7.57
C ASP A 50 5.60 14.68 -7.63
N PHE A 51 4.91 14.38 -6.53
CA PHE A 51 3.48 14.58 -6.39
C PHE A 51 3.16 15.97 -5.84
N HIS A 52 2.18 16.63 -6.46
CA HIS A 52 1.60 17.87 -5.96
C HIS A 52 0.08 17.73 -5.89
N GLY A 53 -0.46 17.71 -4.67
CA GLY A 53 -1.89 17.57 -4.45
C GLY A 53 -2.25 17.29 -3.00
N ALA A 54 -3.45 16.77 -2.81
CA ALA A 54 -3.96 16.40 -1.49
C ALA A 54 -3.67 14.93 -1.20
N VAL A 55 -3.22 14.66 0.02
CA VAL A 55 -3.06 13.32 0.59
C VAL A 55 -3.93 13.25 1.84
N GLY A 56 -4.84 12.27 1.87
CA GLY A 56 -5.54 11.89 3.09
C GLY A 56 -5.09 10.51 3.51
N LEU A 57 -4.89 10.34 4.81
CA LEU A 57 -4.37 9.11 5.38
C LEU A 57 -5.00 8.84 6.75
N ALA A 58 -5.11 7.56 7.09
CA ALA A 58 -5.48 7.12 8.42
C ALA A 58 -4.67 5.87 8.77
N ASN A 59 -3.95 5.92 9.88
CA ASN A 59 -3.43 4.73 10.53
C ASN A 59 -4.36 4.38 11.69
N VAL A 60 -4.92 3.17 11.66
CA VAL A 60 -5.91 2.69 12.62
C VAL A 60 -5.44 1.36 13.19
N GLY A 61 -5.02 1.39 14.45
CA GLY A 61 -4.69 0.20 15.23
C GLY A 61 -5.79 -0.20 16.20
N GLY A 62 -5.76 -1.44 16.66
CA GLY A 62 -6.66 -1.91 17.70
C GLY A 62 -6.54 -3.39 18.03
N THR A 63 -7.51 -3.89 18.79
CA THR A 63 -7.63 -5.31 19.15
C THR A 63 -8.86 -5.94 18.52
N GLY A 64 -8.69 -7.09 17.87
CA GLY A 64 -9.76 -7.98 17.44
C GLY A 64 -9.81 -9.25 18.28
N THR A 65 -10.81 -10.09 18.06
CA THR A 65 -10.88 -11.44 18.65
C THR A 65 -10.60 -12.49 17.57
N GLY A 66 -9.47 -13.19 17.70
CA GLY A 66 -9.16 -14.37 16.90
C GLY A 66 -9.88 -15.59 17.45
N THR A 67 -10.36 -16.47 16.57
CA THR A 67 -10.90 -17.78 16.94
C THR A 67 -10.08 -18.86 16.26
N ASP A 68 -9.52 -19.78 17.04
CA ASP A 68 -8.91 -21.00 16.51
C ASP A 68 -10.02 -21.88 15.91
N LEU A 69 -9.97 -22.13 14.61
CA LEU A 69 -11.02 -22.87 13.90
C LEU A 69 -11.03 -24.37 14.21
N ARG A 70 -9.98 -24.89 14.85
CA ARG A 70 -9.86 -26.30 15.23
C ARG A 70 -10.29 -26.54 16.68
N THR A 71 -9.97 -25.61 17.59
CA THR A 71 -10.25 -25.76 19.03
C THR A 71 -11.41 -24.90 19.54
N GLY A 72 -11.81 -23.87 18.78
CA GLY A 72 -12.80 -22.87 19.20
C GLY A 72 -12.28 -21.86 20.22
N ALA A 73 -11.01 -21.96 20.64
CA ALA A 73 -10.42 -21.04 21.59
C ALA A 73 -10.38 -19.61 21.03
N LYS A 74 -10.66 -18.62 21.90
CA LYS A 74 -10.67 -17.20 21.55
C LYS A 74 -9.53 -16.47 22.25
N ALA A 75 -8.89 -15.56 21.53
CA ALA A 75 -7.82 -14.72 22.06
C ALA A 75 -7.88 -13.30 21.46
N PRO A 76 -7.45 -12.27 22.21
CA PRO A 76 -7.25 -10.95 21.62
C PRO A 76 -6.09 -11.00 20.62
N LEU A 77 -6.27 -10.39 19.47
CA LEU A 77 -5.24 -10.19 18.45
C LEU A 77 -5.09 -8.70 18.17
N LEU A 78 -3.88 -8.27 17.84
CA LEU A 78 -3.63 -6.91 17.38
C LEU A 78 -3.94 -6.81 15.88
N PHE A 79 -4.48 -5.66 15.48
CA PHE A 79 -4.54 -5.27 14.07
C PHE A 79 -4.01 -3.84 13.92
N ASP A 80 -3.52 -3.56 12.72
CA ASP A 80 -3.09 -2.25 12.29
C ASP A 80 -3.42 -2.11 10.80
N VAL A 81 -3.92 -0.93 10.40
CA VAL A 81 -4.27 -0.62 9.02
C VAL A 81 -3.76 0.78 8.70
N ASP A 82 -3.05 0.94 7.58
CA ASP A 82 -2.78 2.24 6.94
C ASP A 82 -3.62 2.32 5.66
N VAL A 83 -4.54 3.29 5.62
CA VAL A 83 -5.32 3.60 4.41
C VAL A 83 -4.93 4.98 3.91
N ARG A 84 -4.69 5.09 2.60
CA ARG A 84 -4.31 6.36 1.98
C ARG A 84 -5.04 6.62 0.67
N PHE A 85 -5.44 7.88 0.47
CA PHE A 85 -5.94 8.40 -0.80
C PHE A 85 -5.15 9.63 -1.24
N MET A 86 -4.88 9.70 -2.54
CA MET A 86 -4.08 10.77 -3.13
C MET A 86 -4.77 11.31 -4.38
N LYS A 87 -4.92 12.63 -4.49
CA LYS A 87 -5.47 13.29 -5.68
C LYS A 87 -4.63 14.51 -6.04
N GLY A 88 -4.10 14.54 -7.25
CA GLY A 88 -3.21 15.61 -7.66
C GLY A 88 -2.50 15.36 -8.99
N HIS A 89 -1.41 16.10 -9.17
CA HIS A 89 -0.51 16.01 -10.30
C HIS A 89 0.75 15.23 -9.89
N PHE A 90 1.36 14.51 -10.84
CA PHE A 90 2.61 13.78 -10.64
C PHE A 90 3.43 13.73 -11.92
N ILE A 91 4.72 13.43 -11.79
CA ILE A 91 5.58 13.12 -12.94
C ILE A 91 5.61 11.61 -13.15
N GLY A 92 5.11 11.17 -14.32
CA GLY A 92 5.03 9.76 -14.67
C GLY A 92 6.38 9.16 -15.05
N THR A 93 6.45 7.84 -15.20
CA THR A 93 7.62 7.12 -15.75
C THR A 93 8.09 7.61 -17.12
N ASP A 94 7.26 8.35 -17.85
CA ASP A 94 7.57 9.00 -19.12
C ASP A 94 8.18 10.41 -18.97
N GLY A 95 8.40 10.88 -17.74
CA GLY A 95 8.93 12.21 -17.45
C GLY A 95 7.92 13.35 -17.67
N ARG A 96 6.64 13.06 -17.92
CA ARG A 96 5.61 14.06 -18.21
C ARG A 96 4.70 14.29 -17.01
N HIS A 97 4.04 15.45 -16.99
CA HIS A 97 3.00 15.76 -16.01
C HIS A 97 1.73 14.97 -16.31
N HIS A 98 1.20 14.32 -15.27
CA HIS A 98 -0.07 13.59 -15.29
C HIS A 98 -0.96 14.05 -14.15
N ARG A 99 -2.27 13.75 -14.24
CA ARG A 99 -3.24 13.98 -13.17
C ARG A 99 -3.86 12.63 -12.79
N GLY A 100 -3.94 12.34 -11.49
CA GLY A 100 -4.40 11.04 -11.01
C GLY A 100 -5.19 11.10 -9.70
N THR A 101 -5.87 9.99 -9.41
CA THR A 101 -6.49 9.72 -8.11
C THR A 101 -6.20 8.26 -7.74
N PHE A 102 -5.69 8.03 -6.54
CA PHE A 102 -5.13 6.76 -6.11
C PHE A 102 -5.61 6.38 -4.72
N GLY A 103 -5.69 5.07 -4.45
CA GLY A 103 -5.97 4.50 -3.13
C GLY A 103 -4.98 3.39 -2.80
N PHE A 104 -4.55 3.32 -1.55
CA PHE A 104 -3.61 2.33 -1.01
C PHE A 104 -4.19 1.76 0.29
N PHE A 105 -4.09 0.43 0.46
CA PHE A 105 -4.66 -0.35 1.56
C PHE A 105 -3.85 -1.63 1.78
#